data_AF-A0A4P9YRK2-F1
#
_entry.id   AF-A0A4P9YRK2-F1
#
_cell.length_a   1.000
_cell.length_b   1.000
_cell.length_c   1.000
_cell.angle_alpha   90.00
_cell.angle_beta   90.00
_cell.angle_gamma   90.00
#
_symmetry.space_group_name_H-M   'P 1'
#
loop_
_entity.id
_entity.type
_entity.pdbx_description
1 polymer ?
#
loop_
_entity_poly.entity_id
_entity_poly.type
_entity_poly.pdbx_seq_one_letter_code
_entity_poly.pdbx_strand_id
1 'polypeptide(L)'
;MTPPCVVSAPGKVLITGGYLVLDPAYRGLVLGTSARFYAAVQMAAQSSVKPVPPASDDSVCRLVHVEAPQFTDASWVYAVQWPDGGDSDWKLVDVTEQYGYTPGGNPFVEAALRLTLAYAEHGGGGRPWHERLASGTIKITMLADNDFYSQHEQLVARQLPVSRQGLQALPRFCRTDRRLRDVHKTGLGSSAALTTSLVAALLAFLDVCQPDDADGRRIVHNLAQVCHCYAQGKIGSGFDVSAAADEQGQREQICALVADEQRQ
;
A
#
# COMPACT_ATOMS: atom_id res chain seq x y z
N MET A 1 -7.38 15.85 -16.69
CA MET A 1 -7.42 14.51 -16.06
C MET A 1 -6.27 14.44 -15.08
N THR A 2 -6.50 13.93 -13.86
CA THR A 2 -5.43 13.70 -12.89
C THR A 2 -4.43 12.68 -13.46
N PRO A 3 -3.12 12.97 -13.51
CA PRO A 3 -2.14 12.03 -14.06
C PRO A 3 -2.05 10.77 -13.19
N PRO A 4 -1.69 9.60 -13.77
CA PRO A 4 -1.42 8.41 -12.98
C PRO A 4 -0.22 8.64 -12.06
N CYS A 5 -0.29 8.12 -10.84
CA CYS A 5 0.79 8.15 -9.86
C CYS A 5 1.27 6.72 -9.60
N VAL A 6 2.57 6.48 -9.70
CA VAL A 6 3.18 5.19 -9.36
C VAL A 6 4.27 5.42 -8.34
N VAL A 7 4.14 4.79 -7.17
CA VAL A 7 5.16 4.85 -6.12
C VAL A 7 5.60 3.43 -5.79
N SER A 8 6.88 3.28 -5.43
CA SER A 8 7.42 2.00 -4.97
C SER A 8 8.07 2.13 -3.61
N ALA A 9 8.03 1.07 -2.82
CA ALA A 9 8.72 0.97 -1.53
C ALA A 9 9.59 -0.30 -1.46
N PRO A 10 10.80 -0.23 -0.89
CA PRO A 10 11.67 -1.38 -0.69
C PRO A 10 11.08 -2.44 0.24
N GLY A 11 11.47 -3.69 0.01
CA GLY A 11 11.43 -4.72 1.03
C GLY A 11 12.54 -4.51 2.07
N LYS A 12 12.56 -5.33 3.12
CA LYS A 12 13.51 -5.18 4.23
C LYS A 12 14.05 -6.51 4.74
N VAL A 13 15.25 -6.47 5.33
CA VAL A 13 15.86 -7.59 6.05
C VAL A 13 16.38 -7.10 7.41
N LEU A 14 15.94 -7.76 8.48
CA LEU A 14 16.48 -7.54 9.83
C LEU A 14 17.81 -8.29 9.95
N ILE A 15 18.90 -7.57 10.19
CA ILE A 15 20.25 -8.14 10.33
C ILE A 15 20.52 -8.53 11.78
N THR A 16 20.19 -7.65 12.73
CA THR A 16 20.34 -7.90 14.17
C THR A 16 19.28 -7.14 14.97
N GLY A 17 19.09 -7.52 16.23
CA GLY A 17 18.11 -6.94 17.15
C GLY A 17 16.91 -7.86 17.44
N GLY A 18 16.59 -8.80 16.55
CA GLY A 18 15.59 -9.85 16.79
C GLY A 18 14.31 -9.36 17.49
N TYR A 19 13.91 -10.01 18.57
CA TYR A 19 12.81 -9.57 19.43
C TYR A 19 13.20 -8.49 20.44
N LEU A 20 14.49 -8.19 20.61
CA LEU A 20 14.96 -7.17 21.55
C LEU A 20 14.49 -5.78 21.14
N VAL A 21 14.30 -5.52 19.84
CA VAL A 21 13.77 -4.23 19.32
C VAL A 21 12.33 -3.92 19.75
N LEU A 22 11.66 -4.84 20.47
CA LEU A 22 10.37 -4.56 21.12
C LEU A 22 10.55 -3.79 22.43
N ASP A 23 11.76 -3.83 23.02
CA ASP A 23 12.14 -3.05 24.18
C ASP A 23 12.99 -1.85 23.73
N PRO A 24 12.59 -0.61 24.04
CA PRO A 24 13.31 0.61 23.65
C PRO A 24 14.79 0.66 24.07
N ALA A 25 15.19 -0.10 25.10
CA ALA A 25 16.57 -0.17 25.52
C ALA A 25 17.50 -0.81 24.49
N TYR A 26 16.96 -1.58 23.53
CA TYR A 26 17.74 -2.32 22.55
C TYR A 26 17.52 -1.82 21.12
N ARG A 27 18.61 -1.83 20.36
CA ARG A 27 18.62 -1.38 18.96
C ARG A 27 18.71 -2.57 18.01
N GLY A 28 18.12 -2.42 16.85
CA GLY A 28 18.26 -3.35 15.73
C GLY A 28 18.91 -2.69 14.52
N LEU A 29 19.31 -3.52 13.56
CA LEU A 29 19.76 -3.07 12.26
C LEU A 29 18.90 -3.70 11.18
N VAL A 30 18.32 -2.86 10.33
CA VAL A 30 17.47 -3.27 9.22
C VAL A 30 18.02 -2.65 7.94
N LEU A 31 18.09 -3.44 6.88
CA LEU A 31 18.49 -2.98 5.56
C LEU A 31 17.29 -3.07 4.62
N GLY A 32 17.04 -2.02 3.85
CA GLY A 32 16.17 -2.10 2.69
C GLY A 32 16.81 -2.95 1.59
N THR A 33 15.98 -3.61 0.79
CA THR A 33 16.43 -4.43 -0.32
C THR A 33 16.16 -3.75 -1.66
N SER A 34 16.74 -4.29 -2.72
CA SER A 34 16.43 -3.87 -4.09
C SER A 34 15.06 -4.34 -4.57
N ALA A 35 14.43 -5.31 -3.90
CA ALA A 35 13.08 -5.75 -4.23
C ALA A 35 12.06 -4.65 -3.90
N ARG A 36 11.10 -4.42 -4.79
CA ARG A 36 10.13 -3.33 -4.69
C ARG A 36 8.69 -3.80 -4.71
N PHE A 37 7.88 -3.16 -3.88
CA PHE A 37 6.43 -3.19 -3.96
C PHE A 37 5.96 -1.88 -4.58
N TYR A 38 5.06 -1.95 -5.55
CA TYR A 38 4.55 -0.84 -6.33
C TYR A 38 3.05 -0.67 -6.09
N ALA A 39 2.62 0.57 -5.95
CA ALA A 39 1.23 0.98 -6.00
C ALA A 39 1.05 2.00 -7.13
N ALA A 40 0.18 1.68 -8.09
CA ALA A 40 -0.20 2.56 -9.18
C ALA A 40 -1.64 3.05 -8.96
N VAL A 41 -1.84 4.36 -8.82
CA VAL A 41 -3.14 5.00 -8.63
C VAL A 41 -3.46 5.85 -9.85
N GLN A 42 -4.62 5.64 -10.46
CA GLN A 42 -5.04 6.36 -11.66
C GLN A 42 -6.56 6.44 -11.76
N MET A 43 -7.06 7.34 -12.61
CA MET A 43 -8.47 7.33 -12.99
C MET A 43 -8.76 6.13 -13.91
N ALA A 44 -9.84 5.41 -13.65
CA ALA A 44 -10.30 4.33 -14.50
C ALA A 44 -10.78 4.88 -15.86
N ALA A 45 -10.54 4.13 -16.94
CA ALA A 45 -11.08 4.47 -18.25
C ALA A 45 -12.61 4.35 -18.22
N GLN A 46 -13.32 5.29 -18.86
CA GLN A 46 -14.78 5.35 -18.87
C GLN A 46 -15.46 4.04 -19.32
N SER A 47 -14.81 3.28 -20.21
CA SER A 47 -15.29 1.98 -20.72
C SER A 47 -15.19 0.81 -19.72
N SER A 48 -14.52 1.01 -18.59
CA SER A 48 -14.27 -0.03 -17.57
C SER A 48 -14.98 0.24 -16.24
N VAL A 49 -15.81 1.28 -16.18
CA VAL A 49 -16.52 1.71 -14.96
C VAL A 49 -17.77 0.84 -14.78
N LYS A 50 -17.78 0.01 -13.73
CA LYS A 50 -19.01 -0.65 -13.27
C LYS A 50 -19.94 0.40 -12.62
N PRO A 51 -21.27 0.23 -12.65
CA PRO A 51 -22.21 1.20 -12.11
C PRO A 51 -21.91 1.51 -10.64
N VAL A 52 -21.85 2.79 -10.29
CA VAL A 52 -21.74 3.23 -8.89
C VAL A 52 -23.05 2.86 -8.17
N PRO A 53 -23.03 2.38 -6.92
CA PRO A 53 -24.26 2.08 -6.19
C PRO A 53 -25.09 3.37 -6.09
N PRO A 54 -26.43 3.28 -6.11
CA PRO A 54 -27.27 4.46 -5.94
C PRO A 54 -26.94 5.10 -4.60
N ALA A 55 -26.36 6.29 -4.64
CA ALA A 55 -26.23 7.14 -3.49
C ALA A 55 -27.63 7.70 -3.16
N SER A 56 -27.93 8.00 -1.88
CA SER A 56 -29.12 8.79 -1.56
C SER A 56 -29.06 10.14 -2.31
N ASP A 57 -30.21 10.74 -2.62
CA ASP A 57 -30.31 11.96 -3.46
C ASP A 57 -29.37 13.10 -3.01
N ASP A 58 -28.99 13.16 -1.73
CA ASP A 58 -28.08 14.18 -1.15
C ASP A 58 -26.63 13.68 -0.93
N SER A 59 -26.16 12.66 -1.64
CA SER A 59 -24.81 12.11 -1.42
C SER A 59 -24.07 11.77 -2.72
N VAL A 60 -22.78 12.04 -2.74
CA VAL A 60 -21.87 11.66 -3.82
C VAL A 60 -21.20 10.33 -3.45
N CYS A 61 -21.17 9.40 -4.41
CA CYS A 61 -20.49 8.11 -4.26
C CYS A 61 -19.43 7.95 -5.35
N ARG A 62 -18.23 7.48 -4.98
CA ARG A 62 -17.16 7.11 -5.92
C ARG A 62 -16.55 5.78 -5.57
N LEU A 63 -16.22 5.01 -6.60
CA LEU A 63 -15.62 3.70 -6.46
C LEU A 63 -14.10 3.78 -6.50
N VAL A 64 -13.48 2.96 -5.67
CA VAL A 64 -12.06 2.66 -5.68
C VAL A 64 -11.90 1.16 -5.97
N HIS A 65 -11.47 0.84 -7.18
CA HIS A 65 -11.14 -0.52 -7.59
C HIS A 65 -9.68 -0.80 -7.28
N VAL A 66 -9.43 -1.90 -6.57
CA VAL A 66 -8.08 -2.31 -6.20
C VAL A 66 -7.84 -3.71 -6.74
N GLU A 67 -6.71 -3.92 -7.41
CA GLU A 67 -6.32 -5.22 -7.95
C GLU A 67 -4.86 -5.56 -7.62
N ALA A 68 -4.58 -6.84 -7.37
CA ALA A 68 -3.23 -7.38 -7.27
C ALA A 68 -3.08 -8.53 -8.29
N PRO A 69 -2.76 -8.22 -9.56
CA PRO A 69 -2.85 -9.17 -10.67
C PRO A 69 -2.00 -10.43 -10.55
N GLN A 70 -1.00 -10.45 -9.66
CA GLN A 70 -0.15 -11.61 -9.42
C GLN A 70 -0.87 -12.77 -8.74
N PHE A 71 -2.01 -12.51 -8.08
CA PHE A 71 -2.74 -13.49 -7.29
C PHE A 71 -4.10 -13.81 -7.90
N THR A 72 -4.62 -14.99 -7.61
CA THR A 72 -6.01 -15.34 -7.93
C THR A 72 -6.96 -14.69 -6.93
N ASP A 73 -8.14 -14.28 -7.41
CA ASP A 73 -9.21 -13.65 -6.61
C ASP A 73 -8.78 -12.42 -5.80
N ALA A 74 -7.77 -11.68 -6.27
CA ALA A 74 -7.21 -10.52 -5.56
C ALA A 74 -7.66 -9.20 -6.17
N SER A 75 -8.98 -8.98 -6.09
CA SER A 75 -9.64 -7.76 -6.51
C SER A 75 -10.64 -7.32 -5.45
N TRP A 76 -10.61 -6.04 -5.11
CA TRP A 76 -11.45 -5.43 -4.08
C TRP A 76 -12.10 -4.16 -4.63
N VAL A 77 -13.29 -3.85 -4.14
CA VAL A 77 -13.99 -2.61 -4.52
C VAL A 77 -14.50 -1.93 -3.27
N TYR A 78 -14.11 -0.67 -3.12
CA TYR A 78 -14.56 0.18 -2.02
C TYR A 78 -15.40 1.33 -2.57
N ALA A 79 -16.44 1.71 -1.85
CA ALA A 79 -17.21 2.91 -2.11
C ALA A 79 -16.82 3.99 -1.09
N VAL A 80 -16.45 5.16 -1.59
CA VAL A 80 -16.27 6.39 -0.80
C VAL A 80 -17.52 7.23 -1.01
N GLN A 81 -18.24 7.51 0.07
CA GLN A 81 -19.51 8.23 0.08
C GLN A 81 -19.37 9.49 0.93
N TRP A 82 -19.87 10.63 0.46
CA TRP A 82 -19.88 11.89 1.21
C TRP A 82 -21.12 12.72 0.85
N PRO A 83 -21.57 13.66 1.70
CA PRO A 83 -22.71 14.53 1.41
C PRO A 83 -22.48 15.43 0.19
N ASP A 84 -23.54 15.71 -0.57
CA ASP A 84 -23.45 16.71 -1.64
C ASP A 84 -23.33 18.11 -1.02
N GLY A 85 -22.19 18.77 -1.23
CA GLY A 85 -21.88 20.08 -0.64
C GLY A 85 -20.80 20.10 0.44
N GLY A 86 -20.17 18.96 0.79
CA GLY A 86 -18.99 18.99 1.67
C GLY A 86 -18.34 17.64 1.98
N ASP A 87 -17.16 17.72 2.60
CA ASP A 87 -16.24 16.60 2.82
C ASP A 87 -16.50 15.85 4.12
N SER A 88 -17.19 16.47 5.07
CA SER A 88 -17.40 15.90 6.40
C SER A 88 -18.42 14.76 6.40
N ASP A 89 -18.33 13.86 7.38
CA ASP A 89 -19.17 12.67 7.54
C ASP A 89 -19.09 11.64 6.39
N TRP A 90 -17.96 11.62 5.67
CA TRP A 90 -17.71 10.62 4.64
C TRP A 90 -17.58 9.19 5.20
N LYS A 91 -17.86 8.20 4.36
CA LYS A 91 -17.79 6.76 4.69
C LYS A 91 -17.03 6.00 3.64
N LEU A 92 -16.18 5.08 4.10
CA LEU A 92 -15.59 4.03 3.27
C LEU A 92 -16.34 2.72 3.54
N VAL A 93 -16.89 2.14 2.49
CA VAL A 93 -17.68 0.90 2.55
C VAL A 93 -17.05 -0.14 1.63
N ASP A 94 -16.80 -1.34 2.15
CA ASP A 94 -16.43 -2.49 1.33
C ASP A 94 -17.68 -2.97 0.55
N VAL A 95 -17.62 -2.88 -0.77
CA VAL A 95 -18.68 -3.31 -1.70
C VAL A 95 -18.19 -4.43 -2.62
N THR A 96 -17.07 -5.08 -2.28
CA THR A 96 -16.38 -6.07 -3.11
C THR A 96 -17.31 -7.17 -3.63
N GLU A 97 -18.17 -7.73 -2.77
CA GLU A 97 -19.12 -8.79 -3.12
C GLU A 97 -20.17 -8.33 -4.16
N GLN A 98 -20.66 -7.09 -4.05
CA GLN A 98 -21.65 -6.51 -4.95
C GLN A 98 -21.15 -6.41 -6.40
N TYR A 99 -19.83 -6.37 -6.58
CA TYR A 99 -19.18 -6.31 -7.88
C TYR A 99 -18.70 -7.68 -8.40
N GLY A 100 -19.11 -8.77 -7.75
CA GLY A 100 -18.85 -10.15 -8.18
C GLY A 100 -17.45 -10.65 -7.85
N TYR A 101 -16.78 -10.05 -6.86
CA TYR A 101 -15.48 -10.50 -6.37
C TYR A 101 -15.62 -11.29 -5.07
N THR A 102 -14.54 -11.97 -4.67
CA THR A 102 -14.54 -12.77 -3.43
C THR A 102 -14.77 -11.86 -2.22
N PRO A 103 -15.75 -12.17 -1.34
CA PRO A 103 -16.03 -11.35 -0.16
C PRO A 103 -14.83 -11.27 0.79
N GLY A 104 -14.72 -10.13 1.48
CA GLY A 104 -13.66 -9.83 2.43
C GLY A 104 -12.63 -8.86 1.86
N GLY A 105 -12.74 -7.60 2.26
CA GLY A 105 -11.77 -6.54 1.97
C GLY A 105 -10.36 -6.89 2.41
N ASN A 106 -9.39 -6.20 1.81
CA ASN A 106 -8.00 -6.26 2.25
C ASN A 106 -7.78 -5.26 3.40
N PRO A 107 -7.41 -5.70 4.62
CA PRO A 107 -7.31 -4.81 5.78
C PRO A 107 -6.23 -3.73 5.62
N PHE A 108 -5.15 -4.01 4.89
CA PHE A 108 -4.09 -3.03 4.62
C PHE A 108 -4.55 -1.96 3.62
N VAL A 109 -5.34 -2.36 2.63
CA VAL A 109 -5.91 -1.44 1.64
C VAL A 109 -6.98 -0.57 2.30
N GLU A 110 -7.87 -1.16 3.10
CA GLU A 110 -8.91 -0.42 3.81
C GLU A 110 -8.29 0.59 4.79
N ALA A 111 -7.28 0.18 5.56
CA ALA A 111 -6.57 1.08 6.48
C ALA A 111 -5.91 2.24 5.72
N ALA A 112 -5.21 1.95 4.62
CA ALA A 112 -4.55 2.96 3.80
C ALA A 112 -5.55 3.95 3.20
N LEU A 113 -6.65 3.48 2.61
CA LEU A 113 -7.70 4.34 2.08
C LEU A 113 -8.31 5.20 3.18
N ARG A 114 -8.76 4.58 4.27
CA ARG A 114 -9.47 5.28 5.35
C ARG A 114 -8.62 6.38 5.98
N LEU A 115 -7.40 6.04 6.39
CA LEU A 115 -6.56 6.96 7.15
C LEU A 115 -5.89 8.01 6.25
N THR A 116 -5.63 7.69 4.98
CA THR A 116 -5.12 8.69 4.03
C THR A 116 -6.18 9.70 3.65
N LEU A 117 -7.43 9.27 3.44
CA LEU A 117 -8.54 10.20 3.20
C LEU A 117 -8.82 11.08 4.43
N ALA A 118 -8.83 10.50 5.64
CA ALA A 118 -8.96 11.25 6.89
C ALA A 118 -7.82 12.27 7.05
N TYR A 119 -6.58 11.88 6.74
CA TYR A 119 -5.46 12.81 6.77
C TYR A 119 -5.59 13.92 5.71
N ALA A 120 -6.04 13.59 4.50
CA ALA A 120 -6.24 14.56 3.42
C ALA A 120 -7.36 15.57 3.74
N GLU A 121 -8.40 15.17 4.49
CA GLU A 121 -9.46 16.06 4.98
C GLU A 121 -8.93 17.15 5.91
N HIS A 122 -7.96 16.82 6.77
CA HIS A 122 -7.46 17.74 7.80
C HIS A 122 -6.07 18.35 7.50
N GLY A 123 -5.31 17.77 6.57
CA GLY A 123 -3.85 17.85 6.53
C GLY A 123 -3.22 18.57 5.35
N GLY A 124 -3.96 19.21 4.43
CA GLY A 124 -3.34 19.78 3.23
C GLY A 124 -3.95 21.09 2.73
N GLY A 125 -3.11 22.10 2.53
CA GLY A 125 -3.43 23.34 1.79
C GLY A 125 -3.58 23.16 0.28
N GLY A 126 -3.94 21.95 -0.17
CA GLY A 126 -4.17 21.57 -1.57
C GLY A 126 -5.66 21.63 -1.95
N ARG A 127 -6.02 21.00 -3.08
CA ARG A 127 -7.43 20.84 -3.44
C ARG A 127 -8.11 19.85 -2.50
N PRO A 128 -9.38 20.08 -2.14
CA PRO A 128 -10.14 19.10 -1.38
C PRO A 128 -10.09 17.71 -2.01
N TRP A 129 -9.88 16.68 -1.19
CA TRP A 129 -9.69 15.31 -1.66
C TRP A 129 -10.88 14.83 -2.51
N HIS A 130 -12.11 15.22 -2.11
CA HIS A 130 -13.32 14.85 -2.82
C HIS A 130 -13.38 15.39 -4.26
N GLU A 131 -12.78 16.56 -4.57
CA GLU A 131 -12.71 17.08 -5.94
C GLU A 131 -11.88 16.16 -6.83
N ARG A 132 -10.79 15.61 -6.28
CA ARG A 132 -9.93 14.64 -6.99
C ARG A 132 -10.71 13.36 -7.28
N LEU A 133 -11.47 12.84 -6.30
CA LEU A 133 -12.33 11.66 -6.49
C LEU A 133 -13.55 11.95 -7.38
N ALA A 134 -14.09 13.16 -7.35
CA ALA A 134 -15.29 13.54 -8.09
C ALA A 134 -15.13 13.31 -9.60
N SER A 135 -13.89 13.34 -10.08
CA SER A 135 -13.52 13.10 -11.48
C SER A 135 -13.82 11.69 -12.01
N GLY A 136 -14.17 10.72 -11.14
CA GLY A 136 -14.64 9.39 -11.55
C GLY A 136 -14.14 8.25 -10.67
N THR A 137 -14.18 7.04 -11.21
CA THR A 137 -13.69 5.84 -10.52
C THR A 137 -12.16 5.83 -10.45
N ILE A 138 -11.62 5.52 -9.27
CA ILE A 138 -10.18 5.32 -9.08
C ILE A 138 -9.85 3.84 -9.28
N LYS A 139 -8.73 3.58 -9.97
CA LYS A 139 -8.11 2.27 -10.09
C LYS A 139 -6.77 2.28 -9.39
N ILE A 140 -6.56 1.30 -8.52
CA ILE A 140 -5.32 1.02 -7.80
C ILE A 140 -4.82 -0.36 -8.23
N THR A 141 -3.62 -0.43 -8.79
CA THR A 141 -2.96 -1.69 -9.12
C THR A 141 -1.75 -1.87 -8.22
N MET A 142 -1.71 -3.00 -7.51
CA MET A 142 -0.66 -3.38 -6.56
C MET A 142 0.20 -4.50 -7.17
N LEU A 143 1.51 -4.28 -7.23
CA LEU A 143 2.46 -5.23 -7.82
C LEU A 143 3.70 -5.36 -6.93
N ALA A 144 4.28 -6.54 -6.84
CA ALA A 144 5.49 -6.80 -6.09
C ALA A 144 6.50 -7.55 -6.94
N ASP A 145 7.77 -7.18 -6.84
CA ASP A 145 8.83 -8.00 -7.41
C ASP A 145 8.76 -9.44 -6.87
N ASN A 146 9.23 -10.38 -7.68
CA ASN A 146 9.08 -11.82 -7.43
C ASN A 146 9.72 -12.28 -6.11
N ASP A 147 10.63 -11.49 -5.54
CA ASP A 147 11.33 -11.72 -4.28
C ASP A 147 10.41 -11.72 -3.05
N PHE A 148 9.24 -11.05 -3.10
CA PHE A 148 8.34 -10.96 -1.94
C PHE A 148 7.54 -12.24 -1.65
N TYR A 149 7.39 -13.09 -2.66
CA TYR A 149 6.51 -14.25 -2.63
C TYR A 149 7.19 -15.48 -3.20
N SER A 150 6.91 -16.66 -2.65
CA SER A 150 7.47 -17.90 -3.19
C SER A 150 6.99 -18.13 -4.62
N GLN A 151 7.93 -18.27 -5.55
CA GLN A 151 7.69 -18.60 -6.96
C GLN A 151 8.09 -20.05 -7.30
N HIS A 152 8.15 -20.92 -6.29
CA HIS A 152 8.63 -22.30 -6.46
C HIS A 152 7.89 -23.05 -7.56
N GLU A 153 6.56 -22.96 -7.61
CA GLU A 153 5.74 -23.62 -8.63
C GLU A 153 6.02 -23.09 -10.03
N GLN A 154 6.20 -21.77 -10.17
CA GLN A 154 6.52 -21.14 -11.45
C GLN A 154 7.92 -21.54 -11.95
N LEU A 155 8.88 -21.75 -11.05
CA LEU A 155 10.23 -22.24 -11.37
C LEU A 155 10.18 -23.70 -11.83
N VAL A 156 9.49 -24.56 -11.07
CA VAL A 156 9.32 -25.99 -11.42
C VAL A 156 8.62 -26.14 -12.76
N ALA A 157 7.52 -25.42 -12.99
CA ALA A 157 6.77 -25.48 -14.24
C ALA A 157 7.59 -25.06 -15.47
N ARG A 158 8.57 -24.18 -15.29
CA ARG A 158 9.48 -23.70 -16.35
C ARG A 158 10.82 -24.44 -16.38
N GLN A 159 10.98 -25.49 -15.57
CA GLN A 159 12.22 -26.25 -15.43
C GLN A 159 13.44 -25.35 -15.09
N LEU A 160 13.20 -24.29 -14.32
CA LEU A 160 14.23 -23.37 -13.85
C LEU A 160 14.76 -23.80 -12.48
N PRO A 161 16.06 -23.57 -12.19
CA PRO A 161 16.64 -23.91 -10.90
C PRO A 161 16.06 -23.05 -9.78
N VAL A 162 15.80 -23.66 -8.60
CA VAL A 162 15.38 -22.95 -7.38
C VAL A 162 16.57 -22.14 -6.82
N SER A 163 16.79 -20.98 -7.43
CA SER A 163 17.95 -20.12 -7.20
C SER A 163 17.59 -18.67 -7.53
N ARG A 164 18.46 -17.72 -7.14
CA ARG A 164 18.30 -16.32 -7.54
C ARG A 164 18.29 -16.14 -9.07
N GLN A 165 19.14 -16.88 -9.77
CA GLN A 165 19.21 -16.83 -11.24
C GLN A 165 17.91 -17.33 -11.87
N GLY A 166 17.34 -18.42 -11.35
CA GLY A 166 16.04 -18.91 -11.80
C GLY A 166 14.92 -17.89 -11.55
N LEU A 167 14.92 -17.24 -10.38
CA LEU A 167 13.94 -16.20 -10.04
C LEU A 167 14.03 -14.99 -10.99
N GLN A 168 15.24 -14.57 -11.33
CA GLN A 168 15.50 -13.48 -12.30
C GLN A 168 15.09 -13.83 -13.73
N ALA A 169 15.08 -15.11 -14.08
CA ALA A 169 14.62 -15.58 -15.39
C ALA A 169 13.09 -15.61 -15.52
N LEU A 170 12.34 -15.48 -14.42
CA LEU A 170 10.88 -15.35 -14.47
C LEU A 170 10.49 -13.96 -15.00
N PRO A 171 9.36 -13.84 -15.71
CA PRO A 171 8.78 -12.54 -16.02
C PRO A 171 8.61 -11.69 -14.76
N ARG A 172 8.80 -10.37 -14.87
CA ARG A 172 8.49 -9.44 -13.78
C ARG A 172 7.03 -9.57 -13.38
N PHE A 173 6.76 -9.43 -12.08
CA PHE A 173 5.42 -9.56 -11.52
C PHE A 173 4.77 -10.89 -11.90
N CYS A 174 5.54 -11.99 -11.79
CA CYS A 174 5.09 -13.31 -12.18
C CYS A 174 3.87 -13.71 -11.35
N ARG A 175 2.85 -14.26 -12.01
CA ARG A 175 1.68 -14.79 -11.35
C ARG A 175 2.09 -15.95 -10.45
N THR A 176 1.51 -16.01 -9.26
CA THR A 176 1.75 -17.10 -8.31
C THR A 176 0.75 -18.24 -8.49
N ASP A 177 -0.32 -17.99 -9.26
CA ASP A 177 -1.49 -18.88 -9.45
C ASP A 177 -2.15 -19.34 -8.14
N ARG A 178 -1.89 -18.60 -7.06
CA ARG A 178 -2.45 -18.79 -5.72
C ARG A 178 -3.13 -17.52 -5.25
N ARG A 179 -4.04 -17.66 -4.28
CA ARG A 179 -4.63 -16.52 -3.60
C ARG A 179 -3.56 -15.83 -2.76
N LEU A 180 -3.71 -14.53 -2.53
CA LEU A 180 -2.77 -13.74 -1.72
C LEU A 180 -2.61 -14.30 -0.29
N ARG A 181 -3.63 -14.98 0.26
CA ARG A 181 -3.57 -15.62 1.57
C ARG A 181 -2.81 -16.95 1.58
N ASP A 182 -2.75 -17.63 0.42
CA ASP A 182 -2.24 -19.00 0.27
C ASP A 182 -0.80 -19.02 -0.29
N VAL A 183 -0.26 -17.87 -0.69
CA VAL A 183 1.12 -17.73 -1.15
C VAL A 183 2.06 -17.53 0.04
N HIS A 184 3.17 -18.25 0.05
CA HIS A 184 4.19 -18.08 1.08
C HIS A 184 4.92 -16.75 0.90
N LYS A 185 4.95 -15.95 1.97
CA LYS A 185 5.76 -14.73 2.07
C LYS A 185 7.21 -15.10 2.37
N THR A 186 8.17 -14.38 1.80
CA THR A 186 9.61 -14.63 1.98
C THR A 186 10.22 -13.96 3.21
N GLY A 187 9.43 -13.18 3.96
CA GLY A 187 9.91 -12.43 5.13
C GLY A 187 10.47 -11.03 4.82
N LEU A 188 10.43 -10.59 3.55
CA LEU A 188 10.89 -9.27 3.12
C LEU A 188 10.02 -8.07 3.57
N GLY A 189 9.04 -8.30 4.46
CA GLY A 189 8.15 -7.23 4.92
C GLY A 189 7.12 -6.78 3.88
N SER A 190 6.54 -7.70 3.10
CA SER A 190 5.59 -7.38 2.02
C SER A 190 4.43 -6.49 2.45
N SER A 191 3.88 -6.67 3.66
CA SER A 191 2.80 -5.81 4.17
C SER A 191 3.26 -4.37 4.41
N ALA A 192 4.48 -4.16 4.90
CA ALA A 192 4.99 -2.82 5.19
C ALA A 192 5.37 -2.09 3.90
N ALA A 193 6.02 -2.78 2.96
CA ALA A 193 6.29 -2.23 1.63
C ALA A 193 4.99 -1.89 0.88
N LEU A 194 4.00 -2.79 0.91
CA LEU A 194 2.66 -2.54 0.37
C LEU A 194 2.05 -1.27 0.97
N THR A 195 1.90 -1.22 2.30
CA THR A 195 1.26 -0.07 2.99
C THR A 195 2.00 1.23 2.68
N THR A 196 3.32 1.22 2.71
CA THR A 196 4.15 2.41 2.46
C THR A 196 3.97 2.91 1.02
N SER A 197 4.08 2.01 0.03
CA SER A 197 3.88 2.38 -1.39
C SER A 197 2.46 2.90 -1.66
N LEU A 198 1.45 2.30 -1.03
CA LEU A 198 0.04 2.66 -1.22
C LEU A 198 -0.29 4.00 -0.59
N VAL A 199 0.13 4.23 0.66
CA VAL A 199 -0.07 5.52 1.34
C VAL A 199 0.64 6.64 0.59
N ALA A 200 1.89 6.42 0.17
CA ALA A 200 2.64 7.40 -0.61
C ALA A 200 1.97 7.72 -1.96
N ALA A 201 1.51 6.71 -2.69
CA ALA A 201 0.82 6.91 -3.96
C ALA A 201 -0.52 7.63 -3.78
N LEU A 202 -1.27 7.34 -2.71
CA LEU A 202 -2.52 8.03 -2.40
C LEU A 202 -2.29 9.49 -2.02
N LEU A 203 -1.33 9.79 -1.15
CA LEU A 203 -0.99 11.17 -0.76
C LEU A 203 -0.54 12.02 -1.95
N ALA A 204 0.29 11.45 -2.82
CA ALA A 204 0.74 12.12 -4.05
C ALA A 204 -0.41 12.33 -5.03
N PHE A 205 -1.26 11.31 -5.23
CA PHE A 205 -2.42 11.39 -6.13
C PHE A 205 -3.47 12.40 -5.66
N LEU A 206 -3.67 12.50 -4.35
CA LEU A 206 -4.56 13.47 -3.70
C LEU A 206 -3.93 14.86 -3.57
N ASP A 207 -2.67 15.03 -3.99
CA ASP A 207 -1.96 16.32 -3.96
C ASP A 207 -1.76 16.87 -2.53
N VAL A 208 -1.57 15.96 -1.57
CA VAL A 208 -1.36 16.28 -0.15
C VAL A 208 0.12 16.55 0.14
N CYS A 209 1.02 15.71 -0.38
CA CYS A 209 2.47 15.89 -0.27
C CYS A 209 3.21 15.18 -1.41
N GLN A 210 4.47 15.57 -1.65
CA GLN A 210 5.34 14.88 -2.59
C GLN A 210 6.21 13.85 -1.84
N PRO A 211 6.10 12.54 -2.12
CA PRO A 211 6.84 11.50 -1.39
C PRO A 211 8.37 11.62 -1.48
N ASP A 212 8.88 12.37 -2.44
CA ASP A 212 10.32 12.49 -2.74
C ASP A 212 11.02 13.64 -1.99
N ASP A 213 10.28 14.49 -1.27
CA ASP A 213 10.86 15.51 -0.40
C ASP A 213 10.88 15.07 1.08
N ALA A 214 11.60 15.82 1.93
CA ALA A 214 11.83 15.42 3.32
C ALA A 214 10.53 15.42 4.16
N ASP A 215 9.67 16.41 3.95
CA ASP A 215 8.42 16.55 4.71
C ASP A 215 7.40 15.49 4.26
N GLY A 216 7.27 15.27 2.96
CA GLY A 216 6.45 14.21 2.38
C GLY A 216 6.92 12.84 2.81
N ARG A 217 8.23 12.55 2.84
CA ARG A 217 8.75 11.29 3.42
C ARG A 217 8.35 11.11 4.88
N ARG A 218 8.43 12.18 5.68
CA ARG A 218 8.04 12.14 7.10
C ARG A 218 6.53 11.86 7.25
N ILE A 219 5.69 12.52 6.45
CA ILE A 219 4.24 12.29 6.44
C ILE A 219 3.94 10.85 6.02
N VAL A 220 4.53 10.38 4.93
CA VAL A 220 4.40 8.99 4.44
C VAL A 220 4.81 8.00 5.50
N HIS A 221 5.97 8.19 6.13
CA HIS A 221 6.47 7.29 7.18
C HIS A 221 5.48 7.18 8.34
N ASN A 222 5.07 8.31 8.91
CA ASN A 222 4.18 8.35 10.06
C ASN A 222 2.81 7.76 9.72
N LEU A 223 2.22 8.15 8.59
CA LEU A 223 0.90 7.68 8.20
C LEU A 223 0.92 6.20 7.81
N ALA A 224 1.93 5.73 7.09
CA ALA A 224 2.10 4.32 6.77
C ALA A 224 2.25 3.47 8.05
N GLN A 225 2.93 3.98 9.07
CA GLN A 225 3.07 3.30 10.36
C GLN A 225 1.72 3.16 11.05
N VAL A 226 0.92 4.23 11.09
CA VAL A 226 -0.44 4.20 11.66
C VAL A 226 -1.33 3.22 10.88
N CYS A 227 -1.32 3.29 9.54
CA CYS A 227 -2.06 2.37 8.67
C CYS A 227 -1.68 0.90 8.90
N HIS A 228 -0.39 0.63 9.02
CA HIS A 228 0.12 -0.72 9.22
C HIS A 228 -0.28 -1.28 10.58
N CYS A 229 -0.15 -0.50 11.66
CA CYS A 229 -0.61 -0.88 12.99
C CYS A 229 -2.14 -1.07 13.05
N TYR A 230 -2.91 -0.19 12.41
CA TYR A 230 -4.37 -0.29 12.34
C TYR A 230 -4.79 -1.60 11.64
N ALA A 231 -4.20 -1.90 10.49
CA ALA A 231 -4.49 -3.12 9.74
C ALA A 231 -4.07 -4.41 10.47
N GLN A 232 -3.00 -4.37 11.27
CA GLN A 232 -2.52 -5.52 12.04
C GLN A 232 -3.27 -5.74 13.37
N GLY A 233 -3.98 -4.73 13.87
CA GLY A 233 -4.63 -4.77 15.19
C GLY A 233 -3.64 -4.79 16.36
N LYS A 234 -2.38 -4.39 16.15
CA LYS A 234 -1.34 -4.35 17.18
C LYS A 234 -0.31 -3.27 16.90
N ILE A 235 0.32 -2.79 17.97
CA ILE A 235 1.48 -1.90 17.88
C ILE A 235 2.71 -2.78 17.63
N GLY A 236 3.33 -2.62 16.46
CA GLY A 236 4.61 -3.23 16.14
C GLY A 236 5.78 -2.28 16.47
N SER A 237 7.00 -2.77 16.36
CA SER A 237 8.24 -1.99 16.50
C SER A 237 8.45 -0.91 15.43
N GLY A 238 7.68 -0.93 14.35
CA GLY A 238 7.71 0.06 13.27
C GLY A 238 8.90 0.00 12.32
N PHE A 239 9.95 -0.78 12.64
CA PHE A 239 11.14 -0.88 11.81
C PHE A 239 10.86 -1.35 10.37
N ASP A 240 9.82 -2.18 10.17
CA ASP A 240 9.42 -2.66 8.84
C ASP A 240 8.99 -1.50 7.93
N VAL A 241 8.23 -0.54 8.46
CA VAL A 241 7.73 0.63 7.73
C VAL A 241 8.82 1.69 7.62
N SER A 242 9.59 1.91 8.70
CA SER A 242 10.74 2.81 8.64
C SER A 242 11.73 2.41 7.53
N ALA A 243 12.03 1.12 7.41
CA ALA A 243 12.91 0.63 6.36
C ALA A 243 12.33 0.79 4.95
N ALA A 244 11.00 0.76 4.82
CA ALA A 244 10.28 0.95 3.57
C ALA A 244 10.12 2.44 3.18
N ALA A 245 10.11 3.36 4.14
CA ALA A 245 9.88 4.79 3.90
C ALA A 245 11.16 5.61 3.73
N ASP A 246 12.28 5.19 4.34
CA ASP A 246 13.53 5.96 4.38
C ASP A 246 14.66 5.31 3.55
N GLU A 247 14.51 5.30 2.22
CA GLU A 247 15.54 4.75 1.33
C GLU A 247 16.72 5.71 1.11
N GLN A 248 16.52 7.02 1.14
CA GLN A 248 17.60 7.98 0.92
C GLN A 248 18.62 7.95 2.06
N GLY A 249 18.18 7.83 3.32
CA GLY A 249 19.07 7.58 4.45
C GLY A 249 19.87 6.28 4.28
N GLN A 250 19.26 5.23 3.73
CA GLN A 250 19.87 3.91 3.52
C GLN A 250 20.91 3.84 2.39
N ARG A 251 20.85 4.73 1.39
CA ARG A 251 21.82 4.77 0.28
C ARG A 251 23.13 5.48 0.67
N GLU A 252 23.07 6.41 1.61
CA GLU A 252 24.23 7.19 2.07
C GLU A 252 24.81 6.68 3.39
N GLN A 253 24.00 6.00 4.22
CA GLN A 253 24.41 5.40 5.47
C GLN A 253 23.66 4.07 5.66
N ILE A 254 24.32 3.07 6.25
CA ILE A 254 23.59 1.93 6.81
C ILE A 254 22.64 2.49 7.87
N CYS A 255 21.34 2.65 7.56
CA CYS A 255 20.38 3.20 8.53
C CYS A 255 20.22 2.22 9.70
N ALA A 256 20.91 2.50 10.79
CA ALA A 256 20.45 2.14 12.12
C ALA A 256 19.20 2.99 12.39
N LEU A 257 18.03 2.49 11.97
CA LEU A 257 16.76 3.06 12.41
C LEU A 257 16.65 2.82 13.90
N VAL A 258 17.03 3.84 14.68
CA VAL A 258 16.71 3.94 16.10
C VAL A 258 15.19 4.13 16.13
N ALA A 259 14.48 3.17 16.70
CA ALA A 259 13.11 3.39 17.15
C ALA A 259 13.18 4.40 18.31
N ASP A 260 13.34 5.68 17.98
CA ASP A 260 13.41 6.75 18.97
C ASP A 260 11.99 7.24 19.23
N GLU A 261 11.55 7.10 20.47
CA GLU A 261 10.25 7.57 20.93
C GLU A 261 10.21 9.11 20.85
N GLN A 262 9.24 9.64 20.11
CA GLN A 262 8.55 10.84 20.58
C GLN A 262 7.14 10.45 21.01
N ARG A 263 7.05 9.79 22.18
CA ARG A 263 5.89 9.90 23.06
C ARG A 263 6.19 11.02 24.06
N GLN A 264 5.71 12.22 23.75
CA GLN A 264 5.30 13.20 24.75
C GLN A 264 3.82 13.47 24.53
#